data_AF-A0A2T6FG31-F1
#
_entry.id   AF-A0A2T6FG31-F1
#
_cell.length_a   1.000
_cell.length_b   1.000
_cell.length_c   1.000
_cell.angle_alpha   90.00
_cell.angle_beta   90.00
_cell.angle_gamma   90.00
#
_symmetry.space_group_name_H-M   'P 1'
#
loop_
_entity.id
_entity.type
_entity.pdbx_description
1 polymer ?
#
loop_
_entity_poly.entity_id
_entity_poly.type
_entity_poly.pdbx_seq_one_letter_code
_entity_poly.pdbx_strand_id
1 'polypeptide(L)'
;MYEPKELGFWSNAKAPNCGSKHQFLISGKKYRVIKEFTDYDRHIHPEGEEWLFLGYSFAPYDDGLSWLISFDDKQEWHIPMQWRDDEQGKVLDALEQFIQEI
;
A
#
# COMPACT_ATOMS: atom_id res chain seq x y z
N MET A 1 9.73 -6.18 -7.63
CA MET A 1 8.67 -5.40 -8.30
C MET A 1 7.87 -6.29 -9.24
N TYR A 2 6.61 -6.58 -8.87
CA TYR A 2 5.67 -7.29 -9.75
C TYR A 2 5.27 -6.38 -10.92
N GLU A 3 5.06 -6.96 -12.10
CA GLU A 3 4.51 -6.22 -13.24
C GLU A 3 3.11 -5.68 -12.90
N PRO A 4 2.76 -4.46 -13.35
CA PRO A 4 1.43 -3.94 -13.16
C PRO A 4 0.38 -4.86 -13.78
N LYS A 5 -0.79 -4.92 -13.16
CA LYS A 5 -1.95 -5.69 -13.67
C LYS A 5 -3.11 -4.77 -13.98
N GLU A 6 -4.04 -5.26 -14.77
CA GLU A 6 -5.31 -4.56 -15.02
C GLU A 6 -6.07 -4.33 -13.71
N LEU A 7 -6.77 -3.21 -13.63
CA LEU A 7 -7.63 -2.88 -12.50
C LEU A 7 -8.59 -4.05 -12.18
N GLY A 8 -8.69 -4.38 -10.90
CA GLY A 8 -9.52 -5.46 -10.39
C GLY A 8 -8.88 -6.83 -10.37
N PHE A 9 -7.62 -7.00 -10.78
CA PHE A 9 -6.96 -8.31 -10.73
C PHE A 9 -6.74 -8.78 -9.29
N TRP A 10 -6.19 -7.93 -8.42
CA TRP A 10 -5.98 -8.23 -7.00
C TRP A 10 -7.02 -7.58 -6.11
N SER A 11 -7.45 -6.35 -6.39
CA SER A 11 -8.37 -5.62 -5.51
C SER A 11 -9.76 -6.26 -5.42
N ASN A 12 -10.18 -7.06 -6.42
CA ASN A 12 -11.42 -7.84 -6.35
C ASN A 12 -11.25 -9.23 -5.71
N ALA A 13 -10.02 -9.65 -5.39
CA ALA A 13 -9.79 -10.95 -4.81
C ALA A 13 -10.41 -11.02 -3.40
N LYS A 14 -11.22 -12.06 -3.17
CA LYS A 14 -11.84 -12.31 -1.86
C LYS A 14 -11.05 -13.38 -1.13
N ALA A 15 -10.21 -12.95 -0.18
CA ALA A 15 -9.53 -13.83 0.76
C ALA A 15 -9.68 -13.27 2.19
N PRO A 16 -9.60 -14.12 3.23
CA PRO A 16 -9.80 -13.68 4.62
C PRO A 16 -8.84 -12.58 5.07
N ASN A 17 -7.66 -12.49 4.44
CA ASN A 17 -6.60 -11.56 4.81
C ASN A 17 -6.52 -10.36 3.85
N CYS A 18 -7.53 -10.18 2.98
CA CYS A 18 -7.64 -9.04 2.08
C CYS A 18 -8.80 -8.15 2.53
N GLY A 19 -8.68 -6.85 2.29
CA GLY A 19 -9.75 -5.92 2.65
C GLY A 19 -9.66 -4.58 1.93
N SER A 20 -10.76 -3.83 2.03
CA SER A 20 -10.91 -2.49 1.43
C SER A 20 -10.53 -1.35 2.39
N LYS A 21 -10.12 -1.66 3.61
CA LYS A 21 -9.72 -0.68 4.61
C LYS A 21 -8.55 -1.17 5.46
N HIS A 22 -7.48 -0.39 5.51
CA HIS A 22 -6.33 -0.63 6.39
C HIS A 22 -6.01 0.65 7.16
N GLN A 23 -6.19 0.65 8.49
CA GLN A 23 -6.14 1.88 9.30
C GLN A 23 -7.04 2.99 8.74
N PHE A 24 -6.49 4.13 8.31
CA PHE A 24 -7.22 5.23 7.67
C PHE A 24 -7.27 5.13 6.13
N LEU A 25 -6.55 4.18 5.53
CA LEU A 25 -6.62 3.92 4.10
C LEU A 25 -7.94 3.26 3.74
N ILE A 26 -8.70 3.88 2.85
CA ILE A 26 -10.03 3.44 2.42
C ILE A 26 -10.02 3.30 0.91
N SER A 27 -10.48 2.14 0.43
CA SER A 27 -10.54 1.85 -1.01
C SER A 27 -11.36 2.91 -1.74
N GLY A 28 -10.84 3.40 -2.86
CA GLY A 28 -11.43 4.47 -3.66
C GLY A 28 -11.04 5.88 -3.21
N LYS A 29 -10.17 6.04 -2.20
CA LYS A 29 -9.59 7.32 -1.78
C LYS A 29 -8.19 7.52 -2.32
N LYS A 30 -7.84 8.78 -2.63
CA LYS A 30 -6.51 9.16 -3.08
C LYS A 30 -5.67 9.60 -1.90
N TYR A 31 -4.40 9.23 -1.95
CA TYR A 31 -3.43 9.56 -0.93
C TYR A 31 -2.19 10.13 -1.57
N ARG A 32 -1.50 10.97 -0.81
CA ARG A 32 -0.24 11.58 -1.19
C ARG A 32 0.82 11.28 -0.13
N VAL A 33 2.02 10.95 -0.57
CA VAL A 33 3.20 10.84 0.28
C VAL A 33 3.63 12.23 0.72
N ILE A 34 3.61 12.48 2.04
CA ILE A 34 4.05 13.74 2.67
C ILE A 34 5.41 13.62 3.34
N LYS A 35 5.94 12.40 3.46
CA LYS A 35 7.28 12.13 3.92
C LYS A 35 7.78 10.86 3.26
N GLU A 36 8.99 10.91 2.74
CA GLU A 36 9.62 9.78 2.07
C GLU A 36 9.65 8.53 2.96
N PHE A 37 9.36 7.37 2.35
CA PHE A 37 9.56 6.07 2.97
C PHE A 37 10.06 5.04 1.95
N THR A 38 10.56 3.92 2.45
CA THR A 38 11.08 2.82 1.63
C THR A 38 10.24 1.58 1.87
N ASP A 39 9.82 0.92 0.79
CA ASP A 39 9.06 -0.33 0.84
C ASP A 39 9.99 -1.54 1.05
N TYR A 40 9.41 -2.74 1.11
CA TYR A 40 10.14 -4.00 1.28
C TYR A 40 11.06 -4.33 0.09
N ASP A 41 10.67 -3.93 -1.12
CA ASP A 41 11.46 -4.11 -2.36
C ASP A 41 12.61 -3.08 -2.47
N ARG A 42 12.81 -2.24 -1.43
CA ARG A 42 13.77 -1.12 -1.38
C ARG A 42 13.43 0.01 -2.37
N HIS A 43 12.20 0.06 -2.86
CA HIS A 43 11.72 1.20 -3.63
C HIS A 43 11.47 2.39 -2.70
N ILE A 44 11.92 3.56 -3.12
CA ILE A 44 11.75 4.80 -2.38
C ILE A 44 10.49 5.48 -2.93
N HIS A 45 9.53 5.72 -2.05
CA HIS A 45 8.34 6.52 -2.32
C HIS A 45 8.61 7.97 -1.92
N PRO A 46 8.87 8.89 -2.86
CA PRO A 46 9.27 10.26 -2.56
C PRO A 46 8.09 11.11 -2.08
N GLU A 47 8.40 12.18 -1.35
CA GLU A 47 7.41 13.21 -1.04
C GLU A 47 6.78 13.76 -2.33
N GLY A 48 5.46 13.83 -2.33
CA GLY A 48 4.66 14.31 -3.44
C GLY A 48 4.09 13.23 -4.34
N GLU A 49 4.51 11.97 -4.19
CA GLU A 49 3.91 10.84 -4.91
C GLU A 49 2.43 10.66 -4.53
N GLU A 50 1.58 10.40 -5.52
CA GLU A 50 0.13 10.27 -5.35
C GLU A 50 -0.39 8.96 -5.94
N TRP A 51 -1.36 8.35 -5.26
CA TRP A 51 -1.97 7.11 -5.72
C TRP A 51 -3.39 6.93 -5.17
N LEU A 52 -4.21 6.19 -5.91
CA LEU A 52 -5.51 5.69 -5.49
C LEU A 52 -5.32 4.41 -4.68
N PHE A 53 -5.85 4.34 -3.45
CA PHE A 53 -5.87 3.10 -2.68
C PHE A 53 -6.99 2.18 -3.17
N LEU A 54 -6.66 0.93 -3.48
CA LEU A 54 -7.61 -0.07 -3.95
C LEU A 54 -7.95 -1.10 -2.87
N GLY A 55 -7.01 -1.37 -1.96
CA GLY A 55 -7.19 -2.32 -0.87
C GLY A 55 -5.84 -2.82 -0.34
N TYR A 56 -5.88 -3.87 0.45
CA TYR A 56 -4.68 -4.52 0.94
C TYR A 56 -4.80 -6.04 0.95
N SER A 57 -3.67 -6.71 0.98
CA SER A 57 -3.54 -8.12 1.34
C SER A 57 -2.50 -8.31 2.44
N PHE A 58 -2.78 -9.20 3.39
CA PHE A 58 -1.90 -9.49 4.51
C PHE A 58 -1.47 -10.97 4.52
N ALA A 59 -0.19 -11.22 4.74
CA ALA A 59 0.46 -12.52 4.85
C ALA A 59 0.95 -12.71 6.29
N PRO A 60 0.15 -13.34 7.18
CA PRO A 60 0.44 -13.41 8.60
C PRO A 60 1.75 -14.12 8.97
N TYR A 61 2.19 -15.08 8.17
CA TYR A 61 3.42 -15.82 8.44
C TYR A 61 4.69 -14.98 8.27
N ASP A 62 4.63 -14.00 7.36
CA ASP A 62 5.78 -13.17 7.00
C ASP A 62 5.66 -11.75 7.56
N ASP A 63 4.60 -11.45 8.30
CA ASP A 63 4.19 -10.09 8.66
C ASP A 63 4.08 -9.16 7.43
N GLY A 64 3.80 -9.75 6.26
CA GLY A 64 3.82 -9.08 4.97
C GLY A 64 2.49 -8.38 4.71
N LEU A 65 2.53 -7.08 4.43
CA LEU A 65 1.38 -6.28 4.06
C LEU A 65 1.61 -5.71 2.66
N SER A 66 0.77 -6.04 1.69
CA SER A 66 0.79 -5.38 0.38
C SER A 66 -0.36 -4.39 0.29
N TRP A 67 -0.05 -3.12 0.04
CA TRP A 67 -1.06 -2.17 -0.40
C TRP A 67 -1.24 -2.28 -1.91
N LEU A 68 -2.49 -2.38 -2.32
CA LEU A 68 -2.90 -2.39 -3.71
C LEU A 68 -3.28 -0.97 -4.09
N ILE A 69 -2.60 -0.40 -5.09
CA ILE A 69 -2.77 0.99 -5.47
C ILE A 69 -2.89 1.15 -6.99
N SER A 70 -3.32 2.33 -7.43
CA SER A 70 -3.23 2.74 -8.83
C SER A 70 -2.66 4.16 -8.95
N PHE A 71 -1.70 4.34 -9.86
CA PHE A 71 -1.16 5.66 -10.21
C PHE A 71 -1.95 6.34 -11.34
N ASP A 72 -2.64 5.57 -12.18
CA ASP A 72 -3.25 6.03 -13.43
C ASP A 72 -4.74 5.69 -13.57
N ASP A 73 -5.35 5.15 -12.51
CA ASP A 73 -6.72 4.63 -12.46
C ASP A 73 -7.00 3.50 -13.50
N LYS A 74 -5.95 2.87 -14.05
CA LYS A 74 -6.04 1.79 -15.05
C LYS A 74 -5.33 0.52 -14.59
N GLN A 75 -4.18 0.67 -13.95
CA GLN A 75 -3.32 -0.42 -13.54
C GLN A 75 -3.22 -0.52 -12.02
N GLU A 76 -3.14 -1.74 -11.52
CA GLU A 76 -2.85 -2.04 -10.12
C GLU A 76 -1.36 -2.29 -9.93
N TRP A 77 -0.85 -1.74 -8.83
CA TRP A 77 0.51 -1.92 -8.35
C TRP A 77 0.48 -2.38 -6.90
N HIS A 78 1.60 -2.95 -6.46
CA HIS A 78 1.83 -3.33 -5.08
C HIS A 78 2.84 -2.39 -4.45
N ILE A 79 2.53 -1.92 -3.25
CA ILE A 79 3.53 -1.43 -2.30
C ILE A 79 3.71 -2.52 -1.24
N PRO A 80 4.71 -3.40 -1.36
CA PRO A 80 4.98 -4.44 -0.38
C PRO A 80 5.64 -3.84 0.87
N MET A 81 5.10 -4.14 2.04
CA MET A 81 5.57 -3.69 3.34
C MET A 81 5.74 -4.89 4.26
N GLN A 82 6.63 -4.79 5.25
CA GLN A 82 6.76 -5.80 6.30
C GLN A 82 6.62 -5.15 7.67
N TRP A 83 5.66 -5.65 8.46
CA TRP A 83 5.31 -5.09 9.78
C TRP A 83 6.26 -5.60 10.86
N ARG A 84 7.54 -5.22 10.73
CA ARG A 84 8.61 -5.51 11.70
C ARG A 84 9.41 -4.25 11.99
N ASP A 85 9.92 -4.14 13.22
CA ASP A 85 10.65 -2.95 13.70
C ASP A 85 11.93 -2.64 12.93
N ASP A 86 12.58 -3.69 12.42
CA ASP A 86 13.80 -3.63 11.61
C ASP A 86 13.53 -3.40 10.11
N GLU A 87 12.26 -3.38 9.71
CA GLU A 87 11.80 -3.08 8.35
C GLU A 87 10.82 -1.90 8.37
N GLN A 88 9.60 -2.05 7.84
CA GLN A 88 8.66 -0.94 7.65
C GLN A 88 7.67 -0.75 8.83
N GLY A 89 7.85 -1.44 9.95
CA GLY A 89 6.96 -1.34 11.12
C GLY A 89 6.75 0.10 11.60
N LYS A 90 7.82 0.91 11.66
CA LYS A 90 7.74 2.32 12.06
C LYS A 90 6.90 3.20 11.11
N VAL A 91 6.87 2.86 9.83
CA VAL A 91 6.04 3.55 8.84
C VAL A 91 4.59 3.13 9.03
N LEU A 92 4.35 1.83 9.20
CA LEU A 92 3.00 1.28 9.40
C LEU A 92 2.36 1.74 10.71
N ASP A 93 3.14 1.89 11.79
CA ASP A 93 2.63 2.31 13.10
C ASP A 93 2.37 3.82 13.20
N ALA A 94 2.92 4.62 12.28
CA ALA A 94 2.80 6.08 12.26
C ALA A 94 2.42 6.60 10.87
N LEU A 95 1.54 5.86 10.19
CA LEU A 95 1.25 6.02 8.78
C LEU A 95 0.79 7.44 8.40
N GLU A 96 0.05 8.11 9.29
CA GLU A 96 -0.43 9.48 9.12
C GLU A 96 0.69 10.54 9.06
N GLN A 97 1.91 10.19 9.44
CA GLN A 97 3.09 11.05 9.30
C GLN A 97 3.75 10.92 7.93
N PHE A 98 3.42 9.88 7.17
CA PHE A 98 4.03 9.56 5.87
C PHE A 98 3.09 9.81 4.70
N ILE A 99 1.78 9.60 4.90
CA ILE A 99 0.78 9.76 3.84
C ILE A 99 -0.46 10.49 4.36
N GLN A 100 -1.12 11.24 3.48
CA GLN A 100 -2.36 11.97 3.77
C GLN A 100 -3.41 11.75 2.67
N GLU A 101 -4.70 11.79 3.02
CA GLU A 101 -5.79 11.82 2.03
C GLU A 101 -5.83 13.17 1.30
N ILE A 102 -6.16 13.16 0.00
CA ILE A 102 -6.31 14.36 -0.85
C ILE A 102 -7.65 14.44 -1.57
#